data_AF-A0A9W6ZA64-F1
#
_entry.id   AF-A0A9W6ZA64-F1
#
_cell.length_a   1.000
_cell.length_b   1.000
_cell.length_c   1.000
_cell.angle_alpha   90.00
_cell.angle_beta   90.00
_cell.angle_gamma   90.00
#
_symmetry.space_group_name_H-M   'P 1'
#
loop_
_entity.id
_entity.type
_entity.pdbx_description
1 polymer ?
#
loop_
_entity_poly.entity_id
_entity_poly.type
_entity_poly.pdbx_seq_one_letter_code
_entity_poly.pdbx_strand_id
1 'polypeptide(L)'
;SCPFVDPFRFSSPPSSPPCAYPFHEDVQRAVDDDPINGPRHDAYRRQQGIEYETLLCKQLLALGASFVTESDLRAHGAHKTPDVLLLVPLGLLVNGSYRLVRWIDSKAMFGDEVTNGSDVKRQAL
;
A
#
# COMPACT_ATOMS: atom_id res chain seq x y z
N SER A 1 60.89 -13.76 -28.75
CA SER A 1 60.57 -14.98 -27.98
C SER A 1 59.55 -14.59 -26.92
N CYS A 2 58.28 -14.54 -27.31
CA CYS A 2 57.19 -14.17 -26.41
C CYS A 2 56.76 -15.42 -25.62
N PRO A 3 56.63 -15.35 -24.29
CA PRO A 3 56.17 -16.48 -23.51
C PRO A 3 54.67 -16.67 -23.71
N PHE A 4 54.28 -17.90 -23.99
CA PHE A 4 52.91 -18.39 -24.01
C PHE A 4 52.35 -18.28 -22.59
N VAL A 5 51.43 -17.33 -22.38
CA VAL A 5 50.72 -17.16 -21.11
C VAL A 5 49.53 -18.12 -21.13
N ASP A 6 49.53 -19.08 -20.21
CA ASP A 6 48.48 -20.07 -20.02
C ASP A 6 47.16 -19.35 -19.65
N PRO A 7 46.10 -19.43 -20.49
CA PRO A 7 44.87 -18.68 -20.31
C PRO A 7 43.98 -19.20 -19.17
N PHE A 8 44.39 -20.24 -18.43
CA PHE A 8 43.57 -20.90 -17.41
C PHE A 8 44.01 -20.67 -15.95
N ARG A 9 44.84 -19.67 -15.64
CA ARG A 9 45.13 -19.31 -14.25
C ARG A 9 44.36 -18.07 -13.80
N PHE A 10 43.04 -18.21 -13.67
CA PHE A 10 42.23 -17.26 -12.92
C PHE A 10 42.59 -17.40 -11.43
N SER A 11 43.02 -16.30 -10.81
CA SER A 11 43.20 -16.21 -9.37
C SER A 11 41.91 -16.64 -8.66
N SER A 12 42.05 -17.52 -7.67
CA SER A 12 40.96 -18.08 -6.89
C SER A 12 39.98 -16.99 -6.44
N PRO A 13 38.68 -17.09 -6.76
CA PRO A 13 37.68 -16.21 -6.17
C PRO A 13 37.59 -16.47 -4.65
N PRO A 14 37.25 -15.46 -3.84
CA PRO A 14 37.10 -15.63 -2.40
C PRO A 14 36.01 -16.67 -2.11
N SER A 15 36.28 -17.47 -1.07
CA SER A 15 35.46 -18.56 -0.51
C SER A 15 33.97 -18.45 -0.86
N SER A 16 33.54 -19.37 -1.70
CA SER A 16 32.14 -19.67 -2.00
C SER A 16 31.34 -19.81 -0.68
N PRO A 17 30.15 -19.22 -0.54
CA PRO A 17 29.25 -19.66 0.50
C PRO A 17 28.83 -21.11 0.20
N PRO A 18 28.65 -21.97 1.22
CA PRO A 18 28.26 -23.35 1.00
C PRO A 18 26.91 -23.40 0.25
N CYS A 19 26.95 -23.93 -0.96
CA CYS A 19 25.80 -24.12 -1.83
C CYS A 19 24.97 -25.30 -1.31
N ALA A 20 24.07 -25.03 -0.37
CA ALA A 20 22.90 -25.84 -0.04
C ALA A 20 22.00 -25.10 0.96
N TYR A 21 21.54 -23.90 0.61
CA TYR A 21 20.38 -23.35 1.30
C TYR A 21 19.15 -24.06 0.70
N PRO A 22 18.30 -24.73 1.48
CA PRO A 22 17.05 -25.24 0.95
C PRO A 22 16.27 -24.04 0.42
N PHE A 23 15.71 -24.13 -0.78
CA PHE A 23 14.95 -23.08 -1.48
C PHE A 23 14.08 -22.20 -0.57
N HIS A 24 13.52 -22.78 0.49
CA HIS A 24 12.79 -22.11 1.55
C HIS A 24 13.56 -20.99 2.29
N GLU A 25 14.84 -21.19 2.62
CA GLU A 25 15.66 -20.18 3.31
C GLU A 25 16.01 -18.99 2.40
N ASP A 26 16.26 -19.24 1.11
CA ASP A 26 16.51 -18.16 0.14
C ASP A 26 15.24 -17.33 -0.10
N VAL A 27 14.08 -17.98 -0.15
CA VAL A 27 12.78 -17.31 -0.24
C VAL A 27 12.50 -16.48 1.01
N GLN A 28 12.77 -17.02 2.21
CA GLN A 28 12.62 -16.26 3.45
C GLN A 28 13.52 -15.04 3.50
N ARG A 29 14.80 -15.19 3.12
CA ARG A 29 15.76 -14.08 3.10
C ARG A 29 15.33 -13.01 2.09
N ALA A 30 14.85 -13.41 0.92
CA ALA A 30 14.30 -12.48 -0.07
C ALA A 30 13.06 -11.72 0.43
N VAL A 31 12.18 -12.37 1.21
CA VAL A 31 11.00 -11.73 1.82
C VAL A 31 11.38 -10.76 2.93
N ASP A 32 12.35 -11.12 3.77
CA ASP A 32 12.82 -10.28 4.87
C ASP A 32 13.62 -9.06 4.38
N ASP A 33 14.38 -9.24 3.29
CA ASP A 33 15.18 -8.18 2.66
C ASP A 33 14.38 -7.31 1.67
N ASP A 34 13.14 -7.68 1.32
CA ASP A 34 12.29 -6.88 0.42
C ASP A 34 11.88 -5.56 1.10
N PRO A 35 12.41 -4.40 0.64
CA PRO A 35 12.12 -3.11 1.26
C PRO A 35 10.74 -2.56 0.91
N ILE A 36 10.02 -3.16 -0.05
CA ILE A 36 8.79 -2.62 -0.65
C ILE A 36 7.57 -3.52 -0.37
N ASN A 37 7.72 -4.84 -0.46
CA ASN A 37 6.62 -5.79 -0.24
C ASN A 37 6.92 -6.82 0.85
N GLY A 38 7.96 -6.58 1.65
CA GLY A 38 8.24 -7.39 2.82
C GLY A 38 7.17 -7.23 3.90
N PRO A 39 7.01 -8.23 4.80
CA PRO A 39 5.97 -8.25 5.84
C PRO A 39 6.06 -7.06 6.80
N ARG A 40 7.27 -6.52 7.01
CA ARG A 40 7.48 -5.30 7.82
C ARG A 40 6.87 -4.07 7.15
N HIS A 41 7.05 -3.94 5.84
CA HIS A 41 6.51 -2.82 5.09
C HIS A 41 4.98 -2.92 4.95
N ASP A 42 4.46 -4.14 4.76
CA ASP A 42 3.02 -4.40 4.75
C ASP A 42 2.36 -4.10 6.11
N ALA A 43 3.03 -4.43 7.22
CA ALA A 43 2.57 -4.06 8.55
C ALA A 43 2.53 -2.54 8.74
N TYR A 44 3.55 -1.84 8.26
CA TYR A 44 3.60 -0.37 8.31
C TYR A 44 2.52 0.29 7.44
N ARG A 45 2.31 -0.17 6.20
CA ARG A 45 1.21 0.30 5.34
C ARG A 45 -0.16 0.07 5.97
N ARG A 46 -0.35 -1.09 6.61
CA ARG A 46 -1.59 -1.41 7.34
C ARG A 46 -1.80 -0.48 8.54
N GLN A 47 -0.75 -0.21 9.31
CA GLN A 47 -0.83 0.72 10.43
C GLN A 47 -1.17 2.14 9.96
N GLN A 48 -0.53 2.62 8.90
CA GLN A 48 -0.88 3.89 8.28
C GLN A 48 -2.34 3.93 7.85
N GLY A 49 -2.84 2.89 7.17
CA GLY A 49 -4.25 2.79 6.78
C GLY A 49 -5.20 3.04 7.96
N ILE A 50 -4.97 2.36 9.08
CA ILE A 50 -5.76 2.51 10.31
C ILE A 50 -5.69 3.94 10.87
N GLU A 51 -4.51 4.56 10.88
CA GLU A 51 -4.31 5.93 11.35
C GLU A 51 -5.08 6.95 10.49
N TYR A 52 -5.03 6.82 9.17
CA TYR A 52 -5.75 7.68 8.23
C TYR A 52 -7.26 7.49 8.31
N GLU A 53 -7.76 6.26 8.46
CA GLU A 53 -9.19 5.99 8.71
C GLU A 53 -9.66 6.66 10.01
N THR A 54 -8.84 6.60 11.06
CA THR A 54 -9.13 7.25 12.34
C THR A 54 -9.18 8.78 12.20
N LEU A 55 -8.24 9.36 11.45
CA LEU A 55 -8.22 10.80 11.16
C LEU A 55 -9.45 11.23 10.35
N LEU A 56 -9.83 10.44 9.33
CA LEU A 56 -11.01 10.69 8.52
C LEU A 56 -12.29 10.71 9.39
N CYS A 57 -12.46 9.70 10.25
CA CYS A 57 -13.59 9.65 11.17
C CYS A 57 -13.63 10.87 12.11
N LYS A 58 -12.48 11.27 12.66
CA LYS A 58 -12.39 12.47 13.52
C LYS A 58 -12.80 13.74 12.78
N GLN A 59 -12.36 13.91 11.53
CA GLN A 59 -12.73 15.07 10.71
C GLN A 59 -14.22 15.08 10.38
N LEU A 60 -14.80 13.93 10.04
CA LEU A 60 -16.24 13.83 9.76
C LEU A 60 -17.09 14.12 11.00
N LEU A 61 -16.66 13.65 12.18
CA LEU A 61 -17.31 13.98 13.45
C LEU A 61 -17.21 15.48 13.75
N ALA A 62 -16.05 16.11 13.53
CA ALA A 62 -15.88 17.55 13.71
C ALA A 62 -16.76 18.38 12.75
N LEU A 63 -17.04 17.86 11.55
CA LEU A 63 -17.98 18.45 10.59
C LEU A 63 -19.45 18.17 10.94
N GLY A 64 -19.73 17.34 11.96
CA GLY A 64 -21.09 16.92 12.31
C GLY A 64 -21.73 15.97 11.29
N ALA A 65 -20.93 15.32 10.44
CA ALA A 65 -21.42 14.41 9.43
C ALA A 65 -21.87 13.08 10.07
N SER A 66 -23.01 12.56 9.62
CA SER A 66 -23.49 11.24 10.00
C SER A 66 -22.96 10.19 9.02
N PHE A 67 -22.23 9.20 9.53
CA PHE A 67 -21.57 8.19 8.70
C PHE A 67 -21.56 6.80 9.34
N VAL A 68 -21.31 5.78 8.51
CA VAL A 68 -21.16 4.37 8.88
C VAL A 68 -19.76 3.92 8.47
N THR A 69 -19.06 3.22 9.35
CA THR A 69 -17.69 2.76 9.11
C THR A 69 -17.66 1.47 8.30
N GLU A 70 -16.51 1.18 7.69
CA GLU A 70 -16.26 -0.10 7.03
C GLU A 70 -16.56 -1.31 7.93
N SER A 71 -16.12 -1.23 9.19
CA SER A 71 -16.29 -2.31 10.17
C SER A 71 -17.77 -2.59 10.42
N ASP A 72 -18.59 -1.54 10.52
CA ASP A 72 -20.03 -1.67 10.65
C ASP A 72 -20.63 -2.29 9.38
N LEU A 73 -20.25 -1.82 8.18
CA LEU A 73 -20.76 -2.37 6.92
C LEU A 73 -20.40 -3.85 6.75
N ARG A 74 -19.19 -4.24 7.17
CA ARG A 74 -18.73 -5.63 7.16
C ARG A 74 -19.55 -6.49 8.14
N ALA A 75 -19.87 -5.97 9.32
CA ALA A 75 -20.74 -6.65 10.27
C ALA A 75 -22.17 -6.86 9.72
N HIS A 76 -22.65 -5.94 8.87
CA HIS A 76 -23.95 -6.04 8.20
C HIS A 76 -23.94 -6.91 6.93
N GLY A 77 -22.81 -7.52 6.56
CA GLY A 77 -22.71 -8.42 5.41
C GLY A 77 -22.67 -7.73 4.04
N ALA A 78 -22.28 -6.46 3.98
CA ALA A 78 -22.16 -5.75 2.70
C ALA A 78 -20.98 -6.31 1.86
N HIS A 79 -21.24 -6.62 0.60
CA HIS A 79 -20.21 -7.13 -0.35
C HIS A 79 -19.24 -6.03 -0.82
N LYS A 80 -19.63 -4.76 -0.73
CA LYS A 80 -18.78 -3.60 -1.01
C LYS A 80 -18.73 -2.73 0.23
N THR A 81 -17.55 -2.57 0.80
CA THR A 81 -17.32 -1.82 2.03
C THR A 81 -16.42 -0.62 1.72
N PRO A 82 -16.99 0.53 1.31
CA PRO A 82 -16.21 1.77 1.36
C PRO A 82 -15.79 2.03 2.80
N ASP A 83 -14.63 2.66 2.99
CA ASP A 83 -14.10 2.96 4.34
C ASP A 83 -15.11 3.76 5.17
N VAL A 84 -15.79 4.70 4.52
CA VAL A 84 -16.88 5.46 5.11
C VAL A 84 -18.05 5.60 4.14
N LEU A 85 -19.25 5.27 4.63
CA LEU A 85 -20.53 5.57 3.97
C LEU A 85 -21.24 6.71 4.69
N LEU A 86 -21.46 7.83 3.99
CA LEU A 86 -22.20 8.96 4.52
C LEU A 86 -23.70 8.66 4.48
N LEU A 87 -24.37 8.78 5.63
CA LEU A 87 -25.82 8.63 5.72
C LEU A 87 -26.54 9.78 5.02
N VAL A 88 -25.95 10.98 5.11
CA VAL A 88 -26.41 12.18 4.41
C VAL A 88 -25.33 12.60 3.42
N PRO A 89 -25.64 12.71 2.11
CA PRO A 89 -24.67 13.16 1.11
C PRO A 89 -24.13 14.55 1.43
N LEU A 90 -22.82 14.74 1.29
CA LEU A 90 -22.17 16.03 1.48
C LEU A 90 -22.03 16.73 0.12
N GLY A 91 -22.45 17.99 0.06
CA GLY A 91 -22.24 18.86 -1.09
C GLY A 91 -20.88 19.53 -1.02
N LEU A 92 -19.97 19.17 -1.92
CA LEU A 92 -18.63 19.75 -2.01
C LEU A 92 -18.53 20.66 -3.24
N LEU A 93 -18.00 21.86 -3.05
CA LEU A 93 -17.73 22.78 -4.16
C LEU A 93 -16.39 22.41 -4.79
N VAL A 94 -16.43 21.88 -6.02
CA VAL A 94 -15.24 21.45 -6.77
C VAL A 94 -15.24 22.13 -8.14
N ASN A 95 -14.19 22.87 -8.47
CA ASN A 95 -14.05 23.60 -9.74
C ASN A 95 -15.27 24.49 -10.07
N GLY A 96 -15.84 25.15 -9.05
CA GLY A 96 -17.01 26.02 -9.21
C GLY A 96 -18.36 25.31 -9.36
N SER A 97 -18.41 23.98 -9.25
CA SER A 97 -19.66 23.20 -9.30
C SER A 97 -19.82 22.35 -8.04
N TYR A 98 -21.06 22.23 -7.53
CA TYR A 98 -21.36 21.34 -6.42
C TYR A 98 -21.36 19.88 -6.88
N ARG A 99 -20.70 19.02 -6.12
CA ARG A 99 -20.73 17.55 -6.28
C ARG A 99 -21.22 16.92 -4.99
N LEU A 100 -22.12 15.95 -5.13
CA LEU A 100 -22.61 15.17 -4.01
C LEU A 100 -21.68 13.98 -3.78
N VAL A 101 -21.15 13.86 -2.57
CA VAL A 101 -20.34 12.73 -2.13
C VAL A 101 -21.13 11.92 -1.11
N ARG A 102 -21.21 10.61 -1.36
CA ARG A 102 -21.96 9.67 -0.51
C ARG A 102 -21.08 8.62 0.16
N TRP A 103 -19.92 8.34 -0.39
CA TRP A 103 -18.98 7.37 0.15
C TRP A 103 -17.55 7.85 -0.06
N ILE A 104 -16.67 7.46 0.85
CA ILE A 104 -15.25 7.79 0.85
C ILE A 104 -14.48 6.48 1.00
N ASP A 105 -13.50 6.28 0.14
CA ASP A 105 -12.56 5.15 0.14
C ASP A 105 -11.17 5.76 0.26
N SER A 106 -10.54 5.57 1.42
CA SER A 106 -9.24 6.13 1.75
C SER A 106 -8.14 5.28 1.12
N LYS A 107 -7.33 5.91 0.27
CA LYS A 107 -6.20 5.25 -0.40
C LYS A 107 -4.89 5.44 0.35
N ALA A 108 -4.95 5.43 1.68
CA ALA A 108 -3.80 5.72 2.55
C ALA A 108 -2.64 4.70 2.43
N MET A 109 -2.89 3.49 1.91
CA MET A 109 -1.83 2.50 1.67
C MET A 109 -0.96 2.80 0.45
N PHE A 110 -1.40 3.67 -0.46
CA PHE A 110 -0.66 4.09 -1.65
C PHE A 110 0.12 5.37 -1.34
N GLY A 111 1.08 5.26 -0.43
CA GLY A 111 2.02 6.34 -0.15
C GLY A 111 2.91 6.61 -1.36
N ASP A 112 2.58 7.66 -2.11
CA ASP A 112 3.51 8.60 -2.75
C ASP A 112 2.72 9.69 -3.49
N GLU A 113 3.06 10.97 -3.28
CA GLU A 113 2.45 12.13 -3.96
C GLU A 113 2.57 12.03 -5.50
N VAL A 114 3.60 11.32 -5.98
CA VAL A 114 3.91 11.07 -7.40
C VAL A 114 2.97 10.02 -8.01
N THR A 115 2.54 9.02 -7.23
CA THR A 115 1.66 7.94 -7.72
C THR A 115 0.19 8.36 -7.68
N ASN A 116 -0.19 9.17 -6.70
CA ASN A 116 -1.56 9.68 -6.51
C ASN A 116 -2.10 10.51 -7.69
N GLY A 117 -1.23 11.17 -8.46
CA GLY A 117 -1.64 11.99 -9.60
C GLY A 117 -2.29 11.21 -10.76
N SER A 118 -2.02 9.90 -10.85
CA SER A 118 -2.51 9.04 -11.95
C SER A 118 -3.78 8.25 -11.62
N ASP A 119 -4.09 8.06 -10.32
CA ASP A 119 -5.20 7.23 -9.85
C ASP A 119 -6.45 8.02 -9.41
N VAL A 120 -6.53 9.31 -9.76
CA VAL A 120 -7.80 10.06 -9.76
C VAL A 120 -8.68 9.58 -10.94
N LYS A 121 -8.99 8.29 -10.97
CA LYS A 121 -10.03 7.76 -11.83
C LYS A 121 -11.35 8.27 -11.31
N ARG A 122 -12.14 8.84 -12.23
CA ARG A 122 -13.52 9.30 -12.03
C ARG A 122 -14.36 8.16 -11.43
N GLN A 123 -14.40 8.05 -10.10
CA GLN A 123 -15.31 7.18 -9.39
C GLN A 123 -16.63 7.93 -9.19
N ALA A 124 -17.40 8.00 -10.28
CA ALA A 124 -18.79 8.43 -10.25
C ALA A 124 -19.55 7.56 -11.26
N LEU A 125 -20.28 6.58 -10.73
CA LEU A 125 -21.49 6.04 -11.32
C LEU A 125 -22.56 6.01 -10.22
#